data_AF-W0A820-F1
#
_entry.id   AF-W0A820-F1
#
_cell.length_a   1.000
_cell.length_b   1.000
_cell.length_c   1.000
_cell.angle_alpha   90.00
_cell.angle_beta   90.00
_cell.angle_gamma   90.00
#
_symmetry.space_group_name_H-M   'P 1'
#
loop_
_entity.id
_entity.type
_entity.pdbx_description
1 polymer ?
#
loop_
_entity_poly.entity_id
_entity_poly.type
_entity_poly.pdbx_seq_one_letter_code
_entity_poly.pdbx_strand_id
1 'polypeptide(L)'
;MDNVRPLKAVVARVAAGMPSSEPLTQTSLALPTSLQDLDLDTLPARLDDTTLAMVRRIADEPPPALTRCDERHFKQCMRVMRTTLPSRAAEDDLSGSLFATAYYKSLGHRSNEAISFLLEHALAECRWFPTIVECNAILARWSRGDDAFARHGQATAIVRREVEARFAEAFDALEEGRLCQAEIDALPDQWKRIAAERCLLWHHDDGSFTDRTGLAARDEKQANANGSLG
;
A
#
# COMPACT_ATOMS: atom_id res chain seq x y z
N MET A 1 -8.23 7.99 -84.73
CA MET A 1 -9.54 7.47 -85.15
C MET A 1 -10.01 6.47 -84.10
N ASP A 2 -10.20 6.92 -82.85
CA ASP A 2 -11.35 7.71 -82.38
C ASP A 2 -12.63 6.88 -82.32
N ASN A 3 -12.95 6.39 -81.12
CA ASN A 3 -14.18 6.70 -80.37
C ASN A 3 -14.22 5.81 -79.12
N VAL A 4 -14.01 6.29 -77.90
CA VAL A 4 -14.72 7.32 -77.12
C VAL A 4 -16.11 6.84 -76.66
N ARG A 5 -16.16 6.51 -75.35
CA ARG A 5 -17.21 6.82 -74.33
C ARG A 5 -18.44 5.87 -74.17
N PRO A 6 -19.17 5.93 -73.02
CA PRO A 6 -18.74 5.65 -71.64
C PRO A 6 -19.86 4.98 -70.78
N LEU A 7 -19.62 4.72 -69.49
CA LEU A 7 -20.44 5.12 -68.31
C LEU A 7 -20.33 4.09 -67.18
N LYS A 8 -19.77 4.57 -66.05
CA LYS A 8 -20.21 4.45 -64.63
C LYS A 8 -20.71 3.08 -64.17
N ALA A 9 -20.40 2.56 -62.99
CA ALA A 9 -19.62 2.94 -61.81
C ALA A 9 -19.83 1.76 -60.82
N VAL A 10 -19.29 1.90 -59.61
CA VAL A 10 -19.73 1.22 -58.37
C VAL A 10 -18.93 -0.04 -57.97
N VAL A 11 -17.94 0.23 -57.10
CA VAL A 11 -17.62 -0.51 -55.85
C VAL A 11 -16.80 -1.80 -55.95
N ALA A 12 -15.55 -1.73 -55.47
CA ALA A 12 -14.93 -2.58 -54.43
C ALA A 12 -13.40 -2.35 -54.45
N ARG A 13 -12.78 -1.77 -53.43
CA ARG A 13 -12.31 -2.34 -52.14
C ARG A 13 -10.92 -3.01 -52.25
N VAL A 14 -10.03 -2.61 -51.32
CA VAL A 14 -8.79 -3.29 -50.83
C VAL A 14 -7.59 -3.21 -51.79
N ALA A 15 -6.55 -2.38 -51.64
CA ALA A 15 -5.75 -1.95 -50.47
C ALA A 15 -5.14 -3.12 -49.67
N ALA A 16 -4.04 -3.67 -50.18
CA ALA A 16 -3.15 -4.55 -49.43
C ALA A 16 -1.69 -4.15 -49.69
N GLY A 17 -0.93 -3.95 -48.60
CA GLY A 17 0.52 -4.16 -48.64
C GLY A 17 1.41 -2.95 -48.37
N MET A 18 1.24 -2.28 -47.22
CA MET A 18 2.39 -1.65 -46.54
C MET A 18 2.33 -2.00 -45.05
N PRO A 19 3.39 -2.58 -44.45
CA PRO A 19 3.47 -2.71 -43.00
C PRO A 19 3.72 -1.31 -42.42
N SER A 20 2.67 -0.73 -41.83
CA SER A 20 2.76 0.48 -41.04
C SER A 20 3.69 0.25 -39.85
N SER A 21 4.67 1.14 -39.72
CA SER A 21 5.43 1.35 -38.51
C SER A 21 4.47 1.55 -37.33
N GLU A 22 4.54 0.67 -36.33
CA GLU A 22 3.85 0.86 -35.07
C GLU A 22 4.44 2.10 -34.37
N PRO A 23 3.64 3.13 -34.04
CA PRO A 23 4.09 4.15 -33.12
C PRO A 23 4.17 3.52 -31.74
N LEU A 24 5.36 3.55 -31.15
CA LEU A 24 5.59 3.32 -29.72
C LEU A 24 4.54 4.11 -28.95
N THR A 25 3.58 3.40 -28.38
CA THR A 25 2.52 3.99 -27.56
C THR A 25 3.19 4.46 -26.29
N GLN A 26 3.51 5.76 -26.23
CA GLN A 26 3.73 6.44 -24.97
C GLN A 26 2.39 6.39 -24.22
N THR A 27 2.26 5.40 -23.33
CA THR A 27 1.24 5.39 -22.30
C THR A 27 1.57 6.55 -21.35
N SER A 28 1.16 7.75 -21.76
CA SER A 28 1.08 8.91 -20.89
C SER A 28 -0.02 8.62 -19.88
N LEU A 29 0.38 8.18 -18.69
CA LEU A 29 -0.50 8.09 -17.54
C LEU A 29 -0.95 9.51 -17.21
N ALA A 30 -2.16 9.87 -17.64
CA ALA A 30 -2.82 11.07 -17.18
C ALA A 30 -2.90 10.99 -15.64
N LEU A 31 -2.22 11.91 -14.96
CA LEU A 31 -2.19 11.94 -13.50
C LEU A 31 -3.63 12.01 -12.98
N PRO A 32 -4.05 11.11 -12.07
CA PRO A 32 -5.38 11.19 -11.49
C PRO A 32 -5.51 12.50 -10.72
N THR A 33 -6.53 13.29 -11.06
CA THR A 33 -6.83 14.56 -10.41
C THR A 33 -7.34 14.37 -8.97
N SER A 34 -7.63 13.12 -8.57
CA SER A 34 -8.15 12.73 -7.25
C SER A 34 -7.40 11.51 -6.71
N LEU A 35 -7.07 11.54 -5.41
CA LEU A 35 -6.46 10.42 -4.69
C LEU A 35 -7.36 9.16 -4.68
N GLN A 36 -8.66 9.33 -4.91
CA GLN A 36 -9.63 8.24 -4.96
C GLN A 36 -9.63 7.48 -6.30
N ASP A 37 -9.17 8.13 -7.38
CA ASP A 37 -9.19 7.56 -8.74
C ASP A 37 -7.88 6.84 -9.09
N LEU A 38 -6.87 6.90 -8.21
CA LEU A 38 -5.63 6.15 -8.40
C LEU A 38 -5.91 4.66 -8.22
N ASP A 39 -5.78 3.90 -9.30
CA ASP A 39 -5.85 2.45 -9.25
C ASP A 39 -4.52 1.88 -8.77
N LEU A 40 -4.51 1.31 -7.56
CA LEU A 40 -3.30 0.76 -6.95
C LEU A 40 -2.91 -0.60 -7.53
N ASP A 41 -3.84 -1.30 -8.18
CA ASP A 41 -3.61 -2.65 -8.73
C ASP A 41 -2.86 -2.62 -10.06
N THR A 42 -2.96 -1.51 -10.80
CA THR A 42 -2.34 -1.35 -12.11
C THR A 42 -1.04 -0.55 -12.07
N LEU A 43 -0.56 -0.19 -10.87
CA LEU A 43 0.69 0.56 -10.72
C LEU A 43 1.90 -0.25 -11.20
N PRO A 44 2.85 0.39 -11.90
CA PRO A 44 4.08 -0.26 -12.33
C PRO A 44 4.93 -0.71 -11.13
N ALA A 45 5.87 -1.62 -11.41
CA ALA A 45 6.80 -2.10 -10.38
C ALA A 45 7.65 -0.97 -9.79
N ARG A 46 8.06 0.00 -10.61
CA ARG A 46 8.79 1.21 -10.21
C ARG A 46 7.95 2.45 -10.38
N LEU A 47 7.97 3.32 -9.38
CA LEU A 47 7.21 4.55 -9.35
C LEU A 47 8.11 5.76 -9.60
N ASP A 48 7.65 6.67 -10.45
CA ASP A 48 8.20 8.02 -10.51
C ASP A 48 7.88 8.81 -9.22
N ASP A 49 8.56 9.94 -9.03
CA ASP A 49 8.44 10.74 -7.80
C ASP A 49 7.04 11.31 -7.59
N THR A 50 6.33 11.62 -8.68
CA THR A 50 4.98 12.20 -8.61
C THR A 50 4.00 11.14 -8.14
N THR A 51 4.06 9.96 -8.72
CA THR A 51 3.22 8.81 -8.37
C THR A 51 3.53 8.33 -6.96
N LEU A 52 4.82 8.23 -6.59
CA LEU A 52 5.22 7.89 -5.23
C LEU A 52 4.67 8.89 -4.21
N ALA A 53 4.73 10.20 -4.51
CA ALA A 53 4.16 11.22 -3.64
C ALA A 53 2.64 11.07 -3.49
N MET A 54 1.91 10.72 -4.55
CA MET A 54 0.47 10.46 -4.49
C MET A 54 0.13 9.23 -3.64
N VAL A 55 0.82 8.10 -3.85
CA VAL A 55 0.58 6.87 -3.06
C VAL A 55 0.95 7.10 -1.60
N ARG A 56 2.05 7.83 -1.32
CA ARG A 56 2.45 8.20 0.04
C ARG A 56 1.38 9.01 0.76
N ARG A 57 0.69 9.94 0.08
CA ARG A 57 -0.45 10.65 0.69
C ARG A 57 -1.57 9.72 1.14
N ILE A 58 -1.86 8.66 0.39
CA ILE A 58 -2.87 7.65 0.77
C ILE A 58 -2.38 6.81 1.96
N ALA A 59 -1.09 6.48 2.00
CA ALA A 59 -0.49 5.67 3.07
C ALA A 59 -0.32 6.44 4.38
N ASP A 60 -0.10 7.75 4.32
CA ASP A 60 0.10 8.61 5.49
C ASP A 60 -1.24 9.05 6.12
N GLU A 61 -2.34 9.02 5.35
CA GLU A 61 -3.66 9.35 5.85
C GLU A 61 -4.26 8.17 6.64
N PRO A 62 -4.61 8.35 7.93
CA PRO A 62 -5.14 7.24 8.72
C PRO A 62 -6.45 6.72 8.11
N PRO A 63 -6.68 5.39 8.11
CA PRO A 63 -7.89 4.84 7.52
C PRO A 63 -9.12 5.39 8.25
N PRO A 64 -10.23 5.65 7.53
CA PRO A 64 -11.41 6.29 8.11
C PRO A 64 -11.95 5.46 9.27
N ALA A 65 -12.24 6.10 10.41
CA ALA A 65 -12.71 5.38 11.58
C ALA A 65 -14.04 4.66 11.30
N LEU A 66 -14.18 3.43 11.82
CA LEU A 66 -15.43 2.70 11.72
C LEU A 66 -16.49 3.33 12.62
N THR A 67 -17.71 3.45 12.10
CA THR A 67 -18.86 3.90 12.87
C THR A 67 -19.14 2.89 13.99
N ARG A 68 -19.38 3.40 15.19
CA ARG A 68 -19.79 2.58 16.33
C ARG A 68 -21.09 1.83 16.01
N CYS A 69 -21.24 0.66 16.60
CA CYS A 69 -22.41 -0.17 16.40
C CYS A 69 -23.67 0.60 16.84
N ASP A 70 -24.66 0.61 15.95
CA ASP A 70 -25.94 1.21 16.27
C ASP A 70 -26.67 0.35 17.32
N GLU A 71 -27.35 0.99 18.27
CA GLU A 71 -28.03 0.29 19.36
C GLU A 71 -29.09 -0.70 18.85
N ARG A 72 -29.77 -0.36 17.74
CA ARG A 72 -30.76 -1.25 17.11
C ARG A 72 -30.09 -2.48 16.53
N HIS A 73 -28.97 -2.32 15.82
CA HIS A 73 -28.20 -3.43 15.26
C HIS A 73 -27.70 -4.36 16.37
N PHE A 74 -27.11 -3.78 17.41
CA PHE A 74 -26.64 -4.54 18.57
C PHE A 74 -27.76 -5.38 19.21
N LYS A 75 -28.89 -4.75 19.53
CA LYS A 75 -30.06 -5.43 20.12
C LYS A 75 -30.59 -6.53 19.21
N GLN A 76 -30.55 -6.31 17.90
CA GLN A 76 -30.95 -7.32 16.93
C GLN A 76 -30.03 -8.54 16.98
N CYS A 77 -28.71 -8.36 16.91
CA CYS A 77 -27.74 -9.46 16.99
C CYS A 77 -27.85 -10.24 18.31
N MET A 78 -27.97 -9.54 19.44
CA MET A 78 -28.13 -10.19 20.75
C MET A 78 -29.42 -11.02 20.83
N ARG A 79 -30.52 -10.49 20.26
CA ARG A 79 -31.80 -11.21 20.20
C ARG A 79 -31.69 -12.47 19.35
N VAL A 80 -31.04 -12.41 18.18
CA VAL A 80 -30.82 -13.58 17.33
C VAL A 80 -30.02 -14.65 18.06
N MET A 81 -28.89 -14.29 18.71
CA MET A 81 -28.12 -15.25 19.52
C MET A 81 -28.94 -15.87 20.64
N ARG A 82 -29.79 -15.07 21.32
CA ARG A 82 -30.60 -15.56 22.43
C ARG A 82 -31.72 -16.50 21.99
N THR A 83 -32.27 -16.31 20.78
CA THR A 83 -33.30 -17.19 20.22
C THR A 83 -32.73 -18.50 19.72
N THR A 84 -31.48 -18.49 19.24
CA THR A 84 -30.84 -19.65 18.59
C THR A 84 -30.02 -20.50 19.55
N LEU A 85 -29.35 -19.87 20.52
CA LEU A 85 -28.51 -20.55 21.49
C LEU A 85 -29.24 -20.74 22.82
N PRO A 86 -29.14 -21.93 23.44
CA PRO A 86 -29.72 -22.14 24.75
C PRO A 86 -29.01 -21.27 25.78
N SER A 87 -29.79 -20.70 26.70
CA SER A 87 -29.27 -19.95 27.85
C SER A 87 -29.03 -20.90 29.02
N ARG A 88 -27.86 -20.78 29.68
CA ARG A 88 -27.62 -21.48 30.96
C ARG A 88 -28.40 -20.85 32.12
N ALA A 89 -28.81 -19.60 31.98
CA ALA A 89 -29.54 -18.83 32.98
C ALA A 89 -31.06 -18.89 32.80
N ALA A 90 -31.59 -19.99 32.24
CA ALA A 90 -33.00 -20.13 31.89
C ALA A 90 -33.99 -20.13 33.09
N GLU A 91 -33.49 -20.07 34.33
CA GLU A 91 -34.33 -20.10 35.55
C GLU A 91 -34.60 -18.72 36.17
N ASP A 92 -33.87 -17.65 35.80
CA ASP A 92 -34.04 -16.31 36.39
C ASP A 92 -34.70 -15.33 35.39
N ASP A 93 -36.03 -15.26 35.47
CA ASP A 93 -36.88 -14.35 34.65
C ASP A 93 -36.62 -12.85 34.92
N LEU A 94 -35.83 -12.50 35.94
CA LEU A 94 -35.67 -11.11 36.40
C LEU A 94 -34.67 -10.25 35.58
N SER A 95 -33.90 -10.81 34.64
CA SER A 95 -32.63 -10.19 34.23
C SER A 95 -32.53 -9.72 32.76
N GLY A 96 -33.57 -9.87 31.93
CA GLY A 96 -33.45 -9.57 30.48
C GLY A 96 -32.95 -8.16 30.13
N SER A 97 -33.37 -7.14 30.90
CA SER A 97 -32.92 -5.76 30.71
C SER A 97 -31.50 -5.52 31.23
N LEU A 98 -31.17 -6.01 32.44
CA LEU A 98 -29.83 -5.88 33.02
C LEU A 98 -28.78 -6.61 32.18
N PHE A 99 -29.13 -7.78 31.66
CA PHE A 99 -28.34 -8.56 30.73
C PHE A 99 -28.01 -7.76 29.47
N ALA A 100 -29.03 -7.24 28.78
CA ALA A 100 -28.83 -6.44 27.57
C ALA A 100 -27.98 -5.18 27.84
N THR A 101 -28.17 -4.50 28.97
CA THR A 101 -27.38 -3.35 29.37
C THR A 101 -25.91 -3.72 29.65
N ALA A 102 -25.65 -4.85 30.33
CA ALA A 102 -24.29 -5.28 30.64
C ALA A 102 -23.49 -5.61 29.37
N TYR A 103 -24.11 -6.31 28.41
CA TYR A 103 -23.49 -6.62 27.13
C TYR A 103 -23.29 -5.35 26.30
N TYR A 104 -24.27 -4.44 26.24
CA TYR A 104 -24.12 -3.20 25.49
C TYR A 104 -23.02 -2.29 26.05
N LYS A 105 -22.91 -2.17 27.38
CA LYS A 105 -21.80 -1.41 28.01
C LYS A 105 -20.43 -2.01 27.67
N SER A 106 -20.35 -3.33 27.59
CA SER A 106 -19.08 -4.04 27.37
C SER A 106 -18.69 -4.09 25.89
N LEU A 107 -19.66 -4.20 24.97
CA LEU A 107 -19.40 -4.48 23.56
C LEU A 107 -19.91 -3.39 22.60
N GLY A 108 -20.74 -2.45 23.07
CA GLY A 108 -21.38 -1.42 22.23
C GLY A 108 -20.43 -0.36 21.67
N HIS A 109 -19.17 -0.37 22.08
CA HIS A 109 -18.12 0.47 21.48
C HIS A 109 -17.53 -0.12 20.19
N ARG A 110 -17.85 -1.38 19.86
CA ARG A 110 -17.40 -2.06 18.62
C ARG A 110 -18.22 -1.57 17.42
N SER A 111 -17.73 -1.81 16.20
CA SER A 111 -18.46 -1.46 14.97
C SER A 111 -19.58 -2.47 14.65
N ASN A 112 -20.47 -2.13 13.72
CA ASN A 112 -21.53 -3.05 13.30
C ASN A 112 -20.97 -4.35 12.72
N GLU A 113 -19.89 -4.27 11.93
CA GLU A 113 -19.23 -5.41 11.28
C GLU A 113 -18.63 -6.36 12.33
N ALA A 114 -17.99 -5.81 13.36
CA ALA A 114 -17.44 -6.61 14.45
C ALA A 114 -18.54 -7.34 15.23
N ILE A 115 -19.68 -6.69 15.48
CA ILE A 115 -20.83 -7.32 16.14
C ILE A 115 -21.49 -8.38 15.26
N SER A 116 -21.56 -8.18 13.94
CA SER A 116 -22.02 -9.20 13.00
C SER A 116 -21.08 -10.41 12.97
N PHE A 117 -19.77 -10.18 12.98
CA PHE A 117 -18.77 -11.24 13.08
C PHE A 117 -18.93 -12.05 14.37
N LEU A 118 -19.14 -11.36 15.51
CA LEU A 118 -19.41 -12.00 16.79
C LEU A 118 -20.65 -12.91 16.69
N LEU A 119 -21.74 -12.41 16.10
CA LEU A 119 -22.96 -13.20 15.90
C LEU A 119 -22.66 -14.47 15.09
N GLU A 120 -22.03 -14.34 13.93
CA GLU A 120 -21.73 -15.47 13.05
C GLU A 120 -20.89 -16.55 13.76
N HIS A 121 -19.80 -16.15 14.42
CA HIS A 121 -18.89 -17.08 15.09
C HIS A 121 -19.51 -17.66 16.36
N ALA A 122 -20.29 -16.88 17.10
CA ALA A 122 -21.01 -17.40 18.26
C ALA A 122 -22.01 -18.50 17.85
N LEU A 123 -22.73 -18.32 16.75
CA LEU A 123 -23.67 -19.33 16.25
C LEU A 123 -22.97 -20.59 15.72
N ALA A 124 -21.78 -20.44 15.14
CA ALA A 124 -21.01 -21.56 14.60
C ALA A 124 -20.26 -22.36 15.69
N GLU A 125 -19.71 -21.67 16.69
CA GLU A 125 -18.75 -22.27 17.63
C GLU A 125 -19.35 -22.54 19.03
N CYS A 126 -20.34 -21.75 19.47
CA CYS A 126 -20.83 -21.83 20.84
C CYS A 126 -22.03 -22.77 20.97
N ARG A 127 -21.92 -23.75 21.88
CA ARG A 127 -23.06 -24.64 22.24
C ARG A 127 -24.11 -23.94 23.13
N TRP A 128 -23.70 -22.90 23.85
CA TRP A 128 -24.51 -22.13 24.79
C TRP A 128 -24.33 -20.64 24.51
N PHE A 129 -25.25 -19.80 24.98
CA PHE A 129 -25.10 -18.36 24.86
C PHE A 129 -23.75 -17.90 25.46
N PRO A 130 -22.88 -17.21 24.69
CA PRO A 130 -21.53 -16.87 25.13
C PRO A 130 -21.53 -15.80 26.22
N THR A 131 -20.65 -15.96 27.20
CA THR A 131 -20.32 -14.94 28.20
C THR A 131 -19.61 -13.74 27.54
N ILE A 132 -19.58 -12.58 28.22
CA ILE A 132 -18.85 -11.39 27.72
C ILE A 132 -17.36 -11.70 27.46
N VAL A 133 -16.75 -12.57 28.25
CA VAL A 133 -15.35 -12.99 28.07
C VAL A 133 -15.18 -13.79 26.78
N GLU A 134 -16.07 -14.75 26.52
CA GLU A 134 -16.06 -15.52 25.26
C GLU A 134 -16.35 -14.62 24.05
N CYS A 135 -17.29 -13.67 24.17
CA CYS A 135 -17.53 -12.69 23.12
C CYS A 135 -16.28 -11.86 22.81
N ASN A 136 -15.56 -11.41 23.83
CA ASN A 136 -14.30 -10.69 23.63
C ASN A 136 -13.21 -11.58 23.00
N ALA A 137 -13.16 -12.87 23.34
CA ALA A 137 -12.22 -13.81 22.72
C ALA A 137 -12.51 -14.04 21.24
N ILE A 138 -13.79 -14.08 20.85
CA ILE A 138 -14.22 -14.13 19.44
C ILE A 138 -13.83 -12.81 18.75
N LEU A 139 -14.21 -11.68 19.34
CA LEU A 139 -13.93 -10.34 18.78
C LEU A 139 -12.44 -10.01 18.68
N ALA A 140 -11.58 -10.61 19.51
CA ALA A 140 -10.14 -10.46 19.40
C ALA A 140 -9.56 -11.03 18.10
N ARG A 141 -10.28 -11.97 17.46
CA ARG A 141 -9.91 -12.53 16.14
C ARG A 141 -10.44 -11.71 14.98
N TRP A 142 -11.34 -10.76 15.23
CA TRP A 142 -11.90 -9.92 14.18
C TRP A 142 -10.85 -8.94 13.67
N SER A 143 -10.63 -8.95 12.37
CA SER A 143 -9.82 -7.96 11.67
C SER A 143 -10.70 -7.13 10.74
N ARG A 144 -10.39 -5.84 10.66
CA ARG A 144 -11.01 -4.93 9.69
C ARG A 144 -10.65 -5.35 8.26
N GLY A 145 -11.66 -5.50 7.40
CA GLY A 145 -11.48 -6.00 6.03
C GLY A 145 -12.23 -5.20 4.96
N ASP A 146 -12.64 -3.96 5.24
CA ASP A 146 -13.24 -3.08 4.24
C ASP A 146 -12.21 -2.53 3.24
N ASP A 147 -12.72 -2.15 2.07
CA ASP A 147 -11.94 -1.64 0.94
C ASP A 147 -11.05 -0.45 1.32
N ALA A 148 -11.51 0.42 2.22
CA ALA A 148 -10.71 1.58 2.64
C ALA A 148 -9.48 1.13 3.46
N PHE A 149 -9.63 0.15 4.35
CA PHE A 149 -8.52 -0.43 5.09
C PHE A 149 -7.58 -1.23 4.18
N ALA A 150 -8.13 -2.00 3.23
CA ALA A 150 -7.36 -2.75 2.24
C ALA A 150 -6.52 -1.81 1.35
N ARG A 151 -7.15 -0.75 0.82
CA ARG A 151 -6.50 0.28 -0.01
C ARG A 151 -5.38 0.99 0.75
N HIS A 152 -5.60 1.36 2.01
CA HIS A 152 -4.56 1.94 2.86
C HIS A 152 -3.38 0.99 3.06
N GLY A 153 -3.65 -0.29 3.38
CA GLY A 153 -2.63 -1.32 3.51
C GLY A 153 -1.81 -1.52 2.24
N GLN A 154 -2.49 -1.55 1.09
CA GLN A 154 -1.85 -1.66 -0.22
C GLN A 154 -0.97 -0.45 -0.54
N ALA A 155 -1.45 0.78 -0.32
CA ALA A 155 -0.65 1.99 -0.52
C ALA A 155 0.61 1.98 0.36
N THR A 156 0.47 1.57 1.63
CA THR A 156 1.59 1.44 2.56
C THR A 156 2.63 0.43 2.06
N ALA A 157 2.18 -0.73 1.58
CA ALA A 157 3.07 -1.77 1.05
C ALA A 157 3.83 -1.29 -0.20
N ILE A 158 3.15 -0.58 -1.11
CA ILE A 158 3.74 -0.03 -2.34
C ILE A 158 4.80 1.02 -2.01
N VAL A 159 4.51 1.96 -1.11
CA VAL A 159 5.48 2.99 -0.68
C VAL A 159 6.70 2.34 -0.05
N ARG A 160 6.49 1.37 0.85
CA ARG A 160 7.59 0.65 1.50
C ARG A 160 8.48 -0.04 0.46
N ARG A 161 7.88 -0.76 -0.49
CA ARG A 161 8.59 -1.46 -1.57
C ARG A 161 9.45 -0.50 -2.38
N GLU A 162 8.89 0.64 -2.81
CA GLU A 162 9.63 1.62 -3.62
C GLU A 162 10.77 2.27 -2.82
N VAL A 163 10.53 2.66 -1.57
CA VAL A 163 11.56 3.25 -0.70
C VAL A 163 12.71 2.26 -0.45
N GLU A 164 12.39 0.99 -0.21
CA GLU A 164 13.38 -0.07 -0.01
C GLU A 164 14.20 -0.34 -1.28
N ALA A 165 13.54 -0.35 -2.45
CA ALA A 165 14.24 -0.54 -3.72
C ALA A 165 15.18 0.62 -4.06
N ARG A 166 14.73 1.88 -3.87
CA ARG A 166 15.59 3.07 -4.04
C ARG A 166 16.75 3.09 -3.05
N PHE A 167 16.52 2.63 -1.82
CA PHE A 167 17.58 2.51 -0.82
C PHE A 167 18.63 1.49 -1.27
N ALA A 168 18.21 0.30 -1.69
CA ALA A 168 19.11 -0.73 -2.19
C ALA A 168 19.94 -0.22 -3.38
N GLU A 169 19.29 0.38 -4.38
CA GLU A 169 19.96 0.95 -5.56
C GLU A 169 20.99 2.03 -5.21
N ALA A 170 20.65 2.91 -4.26
CA ALA A 170 21.57 3.95 -3.81
C ALA A 170 22.78 3.35 -3.06
N PHE A 171 22.58 2.32 -2.24
CA PHE A 171 23.67 1.66 -1.53
C PHE A 171 24.56 0.85 -2.45
N ASP A 172 23.99 0.12 -3.41
CA ASP A 172 24.77 -0.57 -4.45
C ASP A 172 25.62 0.44 -5.24
N ALA A 173 25.06 1.62 -5.57
CA ALA A 173 25.79 2.67 -6.26
C ALA A 173 26.89 3.34 -5.40
N LEU A 174 26.70 3.46 -4.08
CA LEU A 174 27.72 3.93 -3.15
C LEU A 174 28.87 2.93 -3.01
N GLU A 175 28.55 1.64 -2.87
CA GLU A 175 29.53 0.55 -2.78
C GLU A 175 30.40 0.48 -4.05
N GLU A 176 29.81 0.73 -5.21
CA GLU A 176 30.51 0.77 -6.50
C GLU A 176 31.17 2.13 -6.82
N GLY A 177 31.03 3.14 -5.94
CA GLY A 177 31.61 4.48 -6.15
C GLY A 177 31.06 5.22 -7.38
N ARG A 178 29.80 4.94 -7.76
CA ARG A 178 29.15 5.51 -8.97
C ARG A 178 28.47 6.85 -8.74
N LEU A 179 28.16 7.20 -7.49
CA LEU A 179 27.47 8.44 -7.15
C LEU A 179 28.44 9.62 -7.12
N CYS A 180 28.09 10.71 -7.79
CA CYS A 180 28.81 11.98 -7.67
C CYS A 180 28.41 12.74 -6.39
N GLN A 181 29.19 13.74 -6.02
CA GLN A 181 28.95 14.51 -4.79
C GLN A 181 27.56 15.14 -4.73
N ALA A 182 27.06 15.69 -5.84
CA ALA A 182 25.71 16.27 -5.89
C ALA A 182 24.60 15.23 -5.65
N GLU A 183 24.81 13.99 -6.11
CA GLU A 183 23.87 12.90 -5.85
C GLU A 183 23.95 12.43 -4.40
N ILE A 184 25.14 12.37 -3.81
CA ILE A 184 25.34 12.09 -2.38
C ILE A 184 24.64 13.13 -1.52
N ASP A 185 24.79 14.42 -1.85
CA ASP A 185 24.18 15.53 -1.11
C ASP A 185 22.64 15.47 -1.17
N ALA A 186 22.09 15.00 -2.30
CA ALA A 186 20.66 14.83 -2.52
C ALA A 186 20.06 13.60 -1.80
N LEU A 187 20.88 12.68 -1.27
CA LEU A 187 20.37 11.53 -0.51
C LEU A 187 19.67 11.98 0.78
N PRO A 188 18.63 11.25 1.24
CA PRO A 188 18.03 11.49 2.54
C PRO A 188 19.05 11.45 3.68
N ASP A 189 18.94 12.35 4.66
CA ASP A 189 19.89 12.45 5.79
C ASP A 189 20.00 11.16 6.61
N GLN A 190 18.92 10.38 6.71
CA GLN A 190 18.98 9.07 7.35
C GLN A 190 19.86 8.10 6.55
N TRP A 191 19.80 8.13 5.22
CA TRP A 191 20.60 7.24 4.37
C TRP A 191 22.07 7.63 4.41
N LYS A 192 22.40 8.93 4.40
CA LYS A 192 23.77 9.43 4.56
C LYS A 192 24.40 8.97 5.89
N ARG A 193 23.64 9.04 6.99
CA ARG A 193 24.08 8.55 8.30
C ARG A 193 24.35 7.04 8.29
N ILE A 194 23.42 6.24 7.76
CA ILE A 194 23.61 4.78 7.64
C ILE A 194 24.83 4.46 6.76
N ALA A 195 25.02 5.18 5.66
CA ALA A 195 26.16 4.99 4.77
C ALA A 195 27.49 5.34 5.47
N ALA A 196 27.51 6.39 6.29
CA ALA A 196 28.67 6.73 7.11
C ALA A 196 28.97 5.66 8.18
N GLU A 197 27.94 5.14 8.86
CA GLU A 197 28.07 4.03 9.81
C GLU A 197 28.61 2.76 9.14
N ARG A 198 28.20 2.49 7.90
CA ARG A 198 28.69 1.37 7.08
C ARG A 198 30.05 1.68 6.40
N CYS A 199 30.70 2.79 6.75
CA CYS A 199 31.99 3.20 6.19
C CYS A 199 32.00 3.40 4.66
N LEU A 200 30.85 3.72 4.06
CA LEU A 200 30.73 4.07 2.64
C LEU A 200 30.92 5.57 2.40
N LEU A 201 30.57 6.40 3.40
CA LEU A 201 30.78 7.85 3.37
C LEU A 201 31.65 8.29 4.55
N TRP A 202 32.36 9.40 4.36
CA TRP A 202 32.90 10.19 5.46
C TRP A 202 31.87 11.19 5.94
N HIS A 203 31.77 11.39 7.24
CA HIS A 203 31.00 12.46 7.87
C HIS A 203 31.98 13.51 8.39
N HIS A 204 31.79 14.76 7.98
CA HIS A 204 32.64 15.89 8.35
C HIS A 204 32.03 16.72 9.48
N ASP A 205 32.84 17.52 10.15
CA ASP A 205 32.42 18.36 11.28
C ASP A 205 31.42 19.47 10.87
N ASP A 206 31.41 19.84 9.58
CA ASP A 206 30.45 20.79 9.00
C ASP A 206 29.10 20.15 8.65
N GLY A 207 28.94 18.84 8.91
CA GLY A 207 27.74 18.06 8.62
C GLY A 207 27.64 17.59 7.16
N SER A 208 28.65 17.85 6.33
CA SER A 208 28.73 17.33 4.98
C SER A 208 29.15 15.86 4.95
N PHE A 209 28.81 15.17 3.85
CA PHE A 209 29.20 13.78 3.62
C PHE A 209 29.94 13.67 2.31
N THR A 210 31.08 12.98 2.27
CA THR A 210 31.82 12.73 1.03
C THR A 210 32.07 11.25 0.81
N ASP A 211 32.18 10.85 -0.46
CA ASP A 211 32.48 9.47 -0.81
C ASP A 211 33.80 8.98 -0.20
N ARG A 212 33.78 7.76 0.36
CA ARG A 212 34.96 7.10 0.92
C ARG A 212 35.54 6.07 -0.04
N THR A 213 34.74 5.48 -0.93
CA THR A 213 35.18 4.41 -1.83
C THR A 213 35.98 4.97 -3.02
N GLY A 214 35.62 6.15 -3.53
CA GLY A 214 36.30 6.83 -4.63
C GLY A 214 37.68 7.42 -4.32
N LEU A 215 38.04 7.62 -3.04
CA LEU A 215 39.36 8.12 -2.64
C LEU A 215 40.46 7.05 -2.82
N ALA A 216 40.18 5.79 -2.50
CA ALA A 216 41.12 4.69 -2.71
C ALA A 216 41.48 4.50 -4.20
N ALA A 217 40.48 4.64 -5.10
CA ALA A 217 40.70 4.55 -6.54
C ALA A 217 41.45 5.76 -7.13
N ARG A 218 41.38 6.93 -6.49
CA ARG A 218 42.15 8.12 -6.88
C ARG A 218 43.59 8.04 -6.38
N ASP A 219 43.81 7.58 -5.15
CA ASP A 219 45.16 7.41 -4.59
C ASP A 219 45.97 6.35 -5.36
N GLU A 220 45.36 5.25 -5.80
CA GLU A 220 46.04 4.26 -6.67
C GLU A 220 46.39 4.82 -8.06
N LYS A 221 45.52 5.65 -8.65
CA LYS A 221 45.82 6.32 -9.94
C LYS A 221 46.93 7.36 -9.80
N GLN A 222 46.98 8.09 -8.69
CA GLN A 222 47.99 9.11 -8.43
C GLN A 222 49.34 8.49 -8.04
N ALA A 223 49.34 7.36 -7.32
CA ALA A 223 50.53 6.57 -7.05
C ALA A 223 51.11 5.95 -8.33
N ASN A 224 50.27 5.41 -9.22
CA ASN A 224 50.72 4.85 -10.50
C ASN A 224 51.19 5.93 -11.50
N ALA A 225 50.60 7.13 -11.49
CA ALA A 225 51.05 8.25 -12.32
C ALA A 225 52.42 8.80 -11.88
N ASN A 226 52.71 8.80 -10.57
CA ASN A 226 53.99 9.27 -10.03
C ASN A 226 55.09 8.19 -10.03
N GLY A 227 54.74 6.91 -10.13
CA GLY A 227 55.68 5.79 -10.22
C GLY A 227 56.29 5.54 -11.61
N SER A 228 55.81 6.23 -12.66
CA SER A 228 56.30 6.06 -14.05
C SER A 228 57.40 7.06 -14.46
N LEU A 229 57.95 7.83 -13.51
CA LEU A 229 59.05 8.80 -13.72
C LEU A 229 60.34 8.42 -12.98
N GLY A 230 60.45 7.18 -12.48
CA GLY A 230 61.65 6.65 -11.81
C GLY A 230 62.45 5.70 -12.69
#